data_AF-A0A1G2REM1-F1
#
_entry.id   AF-A0A1G2REM1-F1
#
_cell.length_a   1.000
_cell.length_b   1.000
_cell.length_c   1.000
_cell.angle_alpha   90.00
_cell.angle_beta   90.00
_cell.angle_gamma   90.00
#
_symmetry.space_group_name_H-M   'P 1'
#
loop_
_entity.id
_entity.type
_entity.pdbx_description
1 polymer ?
#
loop_
_entity_poly.entity_id
_entity_poly.type
_entity_poly.pdbx_seq_one_letter_code
_entity_poly.pdbx_strand_id
1 'polypeptide(L)'
;MGAIAAVVLNLALWLSMFFLQNWEAGKERIAPRKKHNPLKPREGFLYMQDYHSTSWGDIIALSFIDLAVGNELAQGPFPSWWALAACIALSGIITAFFYWEIWLVPSHKPDWAFPKAKKVSFAGRLFLWYFYLQLAAAFLAFYFLVTGKLTWLQALVGLLGGGLYLLAMYLDAKGKRWIKLF
;
A
#
# COMPACT_ATOMS: atom_id res chain seq x y z
N MET A 1 -15.66 -4.41 17.64
CA MET A 1 -15.45 -2.99 17.26
C MET A 1 -14.10 -2.76 16.58
N GLY A 2 -13.01 -3.46 16.96
CA GLY A 2 -11.68 -3.24 16.37
C GLY A 2 -11.55 -3.45 14.86
N ALA A 3 -12.19 -4.48 14.29
CA ALA A 3 -12.13 -4.74 12.85
C ALA A 3 -12.70 -3.60 11.99
N ILE A 4 -13.88 -3.06 12.36
CA ILE A 4 -14.51 -1.94 11.66
C ILE A 4 -13.65 -0.69 11.80
N ALA A 5 -13.11 -0.44 13.00
CA ALA A 5 -12.21 0.70 13.23
C ALA A 5 -10.97 0.62 12.32
N ALA A 6 -10.35 -0.56 12.17
CA ALA A 6 -9.20 -0.76 11.30
C ALA A 6 -9.53 -0.42 9.82
N VAL A 7 -10.66 -0.91 9.31
CA VAL A 7 -11.12 -0.62 7.94
C VAL A 7 -11.43 0.86 7.75
N VAL A 8 -12.09 1.50 8.72
CA VAL A 8 -12.41 2.94 8.66
C VAL A 8 -11.13 3.78 8.69
N LEU A 9 -10.14 3.41 9.50
CA LEU A 9 -8.85 4.09 9.55
C LEU A 9 -8.08 3.94 8.23
N ASN A 10 -8.10 2.74 7.64
CA ASN A 10 -7.53 2.50 6.31
C ASN A 10 -8.19 3.40 5.26
N LEU A 11 -9.53 3.44 5.22
CA LEU A 11 -10.28 4.30 4.32
C LEU A 11 -9.96 5.79 4.53
N ALA A 12 -9.88 6.24 5.78
CA ALA A 12 -9.57 7.63 6.11
C ALA A 12 -8.15 8.03 5.68
N LEU A 13 -7.15 7.16 5.91
CA LEU A 13 -5.78 7.38 5.45
C LEU A 13 -5.71 7.42 3.92
N TRP A 14 -6.38 6.49 3.26
CA TRP A 14 -6.44 6.43 1.80
C TRP A 14 -7.07 7.70 1.20
N LEU A 15 -8.20 8.14 1.73
CA LEU A 15 -8.86 9.38 1.31
C LEU A 15 -7.99 10.60 1.58
N SER A 16 -7.26 10.64 2.71
CA SER A 16 -6.33 11.72 3.02
C SER A 16 -5.22 11.84 1.98
N MET A 17 -4.64 10.71 1.55
CA MET A 17 -3.66 10.68 0.45
C MET A 17 -4.27 11.16 -0.86
N PHE A 18 -5.47 10.69 -1.20
CA PHE A 18 -6.21 11.10 -2.39
C PHE A 18 -6.45 12.62 -2.43
N PHE A 19 -6.93 13.21 -1.33
CA PHE A 19 -7.18 14.64 -1.25
C PHE A 19 -5.88 15.46 -1.29
N LEU A 20 -4.84 15.02 -0.58
CA LEU A 20 -3.54 15.69 -0.60
C LEU A 20 -2.92 15.68 -2.00
N GLN A 21 -2.98 14.55 -2.70
CA GLN A 21 -2.49 14.43 -4.06
C GLN A 21 -3.23 15.41 -4.99
N ASN A 22 -4.56 15.47 -4.93
CA ASN A 22 -5.34 16.40 -5.75
C ASN A 22 -5.04 17.86 -5.42
N TRP A 23 -4.87 18.18 -4.13
CA TRP A 23 -4.47 19.51 -3.70
C TRP A 23 -3.06 19.89 -4.19
N GLU A 24 -2.09 18.98 -4.09
CA GLU A 24 -0.73 19.18 -4.61
C GLU A 24 -0.71 19.36 -6.12
N ALA A 25 -1.55 18.63 -6.86
CA ALA A 25 -1.72 18.79 -8.30
C ALA A 25 -2.29 20.18 -8.65
N GLY A 26 -3.32 20.63 -7.94
CA GLY A 26 -3.90 21.97 -8.11
C GLY A 26 -2.97 23.13 -7.74
N LYS A 27 -1.88 22.84 -7.00
CA LYS A 27 -0.82 23.80 -6.67
C LYS A 27 0.44 23.64 -7.54
N GLU A 28 0.37 22.83 -8.59
CA GLU A 28 1.50 22.51 -9.48
C GLU A 28 2.74 21.94 -8.76
N ARG A 29 2.55 21.38 -7.56
CA ARG A 29 3.62 20.75 -6.77
C ARG A 29 3.98 19.36 -7.28
N ILE A 30 3.01 18.68 -7.89
CA ILE A 30 3.18 17.44 -8.64
C ILE A 30 2.71 17.65 -10.07
N ALA A 31 3.26 16.88 -11.02
CA ALA A 31 2.92 17.08 -12.43
C ALA A 31 1.43 16.76 -12.70
N PRO A 32 0.78 17.48 -13.62
CA PRO A 32 -0.62 17.20 -13.97
C PRO A 32 -0.77 15.80 -14.57
N ARG A 33 -1.91 15.16 -14.31
CA ARG A 33 -2.23 13.83 -14.84
C ARG A 33 -2.17 13.87 -16.37
N LYS A 34 -1.18 13.20 -16.96
CA LYS A 34 -1.13 13.04 -18.42
C LYS A 34 -2.20 12.01 -18.81
N LYS A 35 -3.01 12.30 -19.84
CA LYS A 35 -3.93 11.31 -20.41
C LYS A 35 -3.12 10.05 -20.75
N HIS A 36 -3.60 8.89 -20.31
CA HIS A 36 -2.98 7.61 -20.61
C HIS A 36 -2.83 7.45 -22.13
N ASN A 37 -1.58 7.33 -22.61
CA ASN A 37 -1.30 7.07 -24.01
C ASN A 37 -1.07 5.56 -24.20
N PRO A 38 -2.01 4.82 -24.81
CA PRO A 38 -1.87 3.37 -24.99
C PRO A 38 -0.72 2.98 -25.94
N LEU A 39 -0.26 3.90 -26.79
CA LEU A 39 0.92 3.70 -27.66
C LEU A 39 2.24 4.00 -26.92
N LYS A 40 2.18 4.72 -25.80
CA LYS A 40 3.32 5.08 -24.96
C LYS A 40 3.00 4.91 -23.47
N PRO A 41 2.69 3.68 -23.01
CA PRO A 41 2.28 3.43 -21.63
C PRO A 41 3.36 3.82 -20.59
N ARG A 42 4.59 4.04 -21.05
CA ARG A 42 5.76 4.43 -20.24
C ARG A 42 5.94 5.95 -20.09
N GLU A 43 5.35 6.77 -20.96
CA GLU A 43 5.50 8.23 -20.92
C GLU A 43 4.33 8.87 -20.15
N GLY A 44 4.41 8.91 -18.82
CA GLY A 44 3.36 9.49 -17.99
C GLY A 44 3.76 9.61 -16.52
N PHE A 45 3.31 10.68 -15.87
CA PHE A 45 3.38 10.84 -14.42
C PHE A 45 2.22 10.05 -13.80
N LEU A 46 2.52 9.10 -12.93
CA LEU A 46 1.49 8.21 -12.37
C LEU A 46 0.81 8.84 -11.17
N TYR A 47 -0.52 8.84 -11.17
CA TYR A 47 -1.35 9.19 -10.03
C TYR A 47 -1.67 7.93 -9.22
N MET A 48 -2.11 8.07 -7.96
CA MET A 48 -2.46 6.93 -7.10
C MET A 48 -3.45 5.95 -7.74
N GLN A 49 -4.37 6.44 -8.58
CA GLN A 49 -5.38 5.64 -9.28
C GLN A 49 -4.87 5.06 -10.62
N ASP A 50 -3.65 5.43 -11.03
CA ASP A 50 -2.98 4.98 -12.25
C ASP A 50 -2.07 3.76 -12.00
N TYR A 51 -2.13 3.14 -10.83
CA TYR A 51 -1.71 1.75 -10.62
C TYR A 51 -2.96 0.88 -10.94
N HIS A 52 -2.84 -0.09 -11.85
CA HIS A 52 -3.70 -0.25 -13.03
C HIS A 52 -5.22 -0.42 -12.80
N SER A 53 -5.98 0.48 -13.46
CA SER A 53 -7.42 0.49 -13.76
C SER A 53 -8.38 1.02 -12.70
N THR A 54 -8.24 2.29 -12.28
CA THR A 54 -9.37 3.00 -11.64
C THR A 54 -9.93 2.27 -10.42
N SER A 55 -9.11 1.47 -9.75
CA SER A 55 -9.60 0.49 -8.81
C SER A 55 -9.16 0.88 -7.42
N TRP A 56 -10.15 0.88 -6.56
CA TRP A 56 -10.07 0.78 -5.11
C TRP A 56 -9.39 -0.53 -4.68
N GLY A 57 -8.42 -1.05 -5.46
CA GLY A 57 -7.79 -2.36 -5.28
C GLY A 57 -7.01 -2.41 -3.97
N ASP A 58 -6.09 -1.47 -3.77
CA ASP A 58 -5.32 -1.38 -2.52
C ASP A 58 -6.24 -1.20 -1.32
N ILE A 59 -7.19 -0.26 -1.39
CA ILE A 59 -8.08 0.01 -0.28
C ILE A 59 -9.02 -1.16 0.02
N ILE A 60 -9.55 -1.87 -0.99
CA ILE A 60 -10.41 -3.05 -0.80
C ILE A 60 -9.59 -4.24 -0.29
N ALA A 61 -8.49 -4.56 -0.96
CA ALA A 61 -7.64 -5.70 -0.65
C ALA A 61 -7.03 -5.57 0.75
N LEU A 62 -6.48 -4.39 1.07
CA LEU A 62 -5.90 -4.11 2.37
C LEU A 62 -7.00 -3.99 3.45
N SER A 63 -8.20 -3.51 3.13
CA SER A 63 -9.33 -3.54 4.08
C SER A 63 -9.69 -4.96 4.49
N PHE A 64 -9.56 -5.96 3.62
CA PHE A 64 -9.82 -7.34 3.99
C PHE A 64 -8.75 -7.88 4.96
N ILE A 65 -7.48 -7.52 4.74
CA ILE A 65 -6.40 -7.84 5.67
C ILE A 65 -6.64 -7.14 7.03
N ASP A 66 -6.96 -5.85 7.02
CA ASP A 66 -7.28 -5.06 8.21
C ASP A 66 -8.48 -5.62 8.97
N LEU A 67 -9.50 -6.12 8.26
CA LEU A 67 -10.66 -6.75 8.86
C LEU A 67 -10.28 -8.04 9.59
N ALA A 68 -9.46 -8.90 8.96
CA ALA A 68 -9.00 -10.15 9.58
C ALA A 68 -8.14 -9.89 10.83
N VAL A 69 -7.15 -9.00 10.70
CA VAL A 69 -6.21 -8.63 11.78
C VAL A 69 -6.92 -7.88 12.90
N GLY A 70 -7.72 -6.87 12.56
CA GLY A 70 -8.44 -6.05 13.53
C GLY A 70 -9.52 -6.83 14.27
N ASN A 71 -10.05 -7.92 13.69
CA ASN A 71 -10.94 -8.83 14.39
C ASN A 71 -10.17 -9.69 15.42
N GLU A 72 -9.06 -10.29 15.00
CA GLU A 72 -8.22 -11.09 15.90
C GLU A 72 -7.64 -10.25 17.04
N LEU A 73 -7.18 -9.03 16.77
CA LEU A 73 -6.70 -8.12 17.83
C LEU A 73 -7.81 -7.69 18.81
N ALA A 74 -9.08 -7.72 18.39
CA ALA A 74 -10.19 -7.29 19.22
C ALA A 74 -10.81 -8.42 20.06
N GLN A 75 -10.70 -9.67 19.60
CA GLN A 75 -11.39 -10.82 20.20
C GLN A 75 -10.43 -11.90 20.69
N GLY A 76 -9.27 -12.00 20.07
CA GLY A 76 -8.27 -13.01 20.34
C GLY A 76 -7.21 -12.56 21.35
N PRO A 77 -6.37 -13.49 21.80
CA PRO A 77 -5.26 -13.17 22.69
C PRO A 77 -4.23 -12.32 21.95
N PHE A 78 -3.88 -11.20 22.58
CA PHE A 78 -2.92 -10.24 22.04
C PHE A 78 -1.63 -10.96 21.58
N PRO A 79 -1.05 -10.61 20.41
CA PRO A 79 0.21 -11.18 19.96
C PRO A 79 1.30 -10.94 21.01
N SER A 80 2.28 -11.84 21.08
CA SER A 80 3.43 -11.61 21.96
C SER A 80 4.14 -10.31 21.53
N TRP A 81 4.72 -9.59 22.50
CA TRP A 81 5.45 -8.35 22.20
C TRP A 81 6.57 -8.56 21.19
N TRP A 82 7.22 -9.73 21.21
CA TRP A 82 8.24 -10.11 20.23
C TRP A 82 7.68 -10.28 18.82
N ALA A 83 6.51 -10.90 18.67
CA ALA A 83 5.86 -11.03 17.37
C ALA A 83 5.45 -9.67 16.80
N LEU A 84 4.89 -8.79 17.65
CA LEU A 84 4.53 -7.44 17.25
C LEU A 84 5.77 -6.63 16.84
N ALA A 85 6.83 -6.66 17.65
CA ALA A 85 8.09 -5.99 17.36
C ALA A 85 8.73 -6.48 16.07
N ALA A 86 8.69 -7.80 15.81
CA ALA A 86 9.20 -8.38 14.56
C ALA A 86 8.42 -7.90 13.34
N CYS A 87 7.08 -7.90 13.39
CA CYS A 87 6.25 -7.40 12.28
C CYS A 87 6.52 -5.92 11.99
N ILE A 88 6.60 -5.09 13.04
CA ILE A 88 6.93 -3.67 12.97
C ILE A 88 8.34 -3.45 12.37
N ALA A 89 9.34 -4.19 12.84
CA ALA A 89 10.72 -4.06 12.38
C ALA A 89 10.88 -4.48 10.92
N LEU A 90 10.33 -5.64 10.53
CA LEU A 90 10.36 -6.13 9.16
C LEU A 90 9.67 -5.16 8.20
N SER A 91 8.53 -4.60 8.60
CA SER A 91 7.83 -3.58 7.83
C SER A 91 8.67 -2.33 7.63
N GLY A 92 9.39 -1.91 8.67
CA GLY A 92 10.28 -0.75 8.62
C GLY A 92 11.44 -0.98 7.67
N ILE A 93 12.07 -2.16 7.74
CA ILE A 93 13.17 -2.54 6.85
C ILE A 93 12.73 -2.55 5.39
N ILE A 94 11.60 -3.19 5.08
CA ILE A 94 11.10 -3.27 3.69
C ILE A 94 10.66 -1.90 3.18
N THR A 95 9.98 -1.09 4.02
CA THR A 95 9.59 0.28 3.65
C THR A 95 10.82 1.14 3.39
N ALA A 96 11.86 1.04 4.23
CA ALA A 96 13.11 1.76 4.05
C ALA A 96 13.86 1.33 2.78
N PHE A 97 13.89 0.03 2.48
CA PHE A 97 14.47 -0.49 1.24
C PHE A 97 13.70 0.00 0.01
N PHE A 98 12.37 -0.08 0.04
CA PHE A 98 11.51 0.42 -1.04
C PHE A 98 11.70 1.92 -1.27
N TYR A 99 11.75 2.70 -0.18
CA TYR A 99 12.06 4.12 -0.22
C TYR A 99 13.44 4.37 -0.83
N TRP A 100 14.47 3.63 -0.41
CA TRP A 100 15.83 3.77 -0.94
C TRP A 100 15.89 3.54 -2.45
N GLU A 101 15.34 2.41 -2.91
CA GLU A 101 15.32 2.03 -4.33
C GLU A 101 14.58 3.05 -5.21
N ILE A 102 13.47 3.61 -4.74
CA ILE A 102 12.68 4.56 -5.54
C ILE A 102 13.21 5.99 -5.41
N TRP A 103 13.62 6.41 -4.22
CA TRP A 103 13.98 7.81 -3.94
C TRP A 103 15.39 8.18 -4.44
N LEU A 104 16.35 7.25 -4.34
CA LEU A 104 17.76 7.54 -4.61
C LEU A 104 18.23 7.13 -6.00
N VAL A 105 17.54 6.20 -6.64
CA VAL A 105 17.95 5.74 -7.97
C VAL A 105 17.53 6.80 -9.01
N PRO A 106 18.47 7.37 -9.78
CA PRO A 106 18.17 8.41 -10.77
C PRO A 106 17.24 7.94 -11.91
N SER A 107 17.04 6.64 -12.04
CA SER A 107 16.20 6.01 -13.08
C SER A 107 14.75 5.76 -12.65
N HIS A 108 14.33 6.12 -11.43
CA HIS A 108 12.92 5.97 -11.06
C HIS A 108 12.04 6.83 -11.98
N LYS A 109 10.91 6.26 -12.37
CA LYS A 109 9.89 6.96 -13.15
C LYS A 109 9.13 7.90 -12.20
N PRO A 110 9.04 9.20 -12.50
CA PRO A 110 8.29 10.13 -11.66
C PRO A 110 6.83 9.70 -11.44
N ASP A 111 6.40 9.75 -10.19
CA ASP A 111 5.02 9.50 -9.77
C ASP A 111 4.54 10.50 -8.70
N TRP A 112 3.28 10.38 -8.30
CA TRP A 112 2.64 11.25 -7.34
C TRP A 112 3.32 11.26 -5.96
N ALA A 113 3.95 10.16 -5.54
CA ALA A 113 4.67 10.06 -4.28
C ALA A 113 6.12 10.58 -4.42
N PHE A 114 6.76 10.24 -5.53
CA PHE A 114 8.14 10.57 -5.88
C PHE A 114 8.19 11.36 -7.20
N PRO A 115 7.89 12.67 -7.16
CA PRO A 115 7.74 13.44 -8.39
C PRO A 115 9.06 13.75 -9.10
N LYS A 116 10.19 13.71 -8.38
CA LYS A 116 11.55 13.89 -8.90
C LYS A 116 12.52 13.14 -7.99
N ALA A 117 13.72 12.85 -8.50
CA ALA A 117 14.77 12.22 -7.71
C ALA A 117 15.06 13.07 -6.46
N LYS A 118 15.22 12.40 -5.32
CA LYS A 118 15.42 13.03 -4.01
C LYS A 118 14.27 13.94 -3.54
N LYS A 119 13.09 13.90 -4.18
CA LYS A 119 11.89 14.64 -3.73
C LYS A 119 10.75 13.69 -3.41
N VAL A 120 10.08 13.97 -2.31
CA VAL A 120 8.88 13.26 -1.86
C VAL A 120 7.77 14.29 -1.68
N SER A 121 6.62 14.05 -2.30
CA SER A 121 5.43 14.89 -2.12
C SER A 121 4.86 14.74 -0.71
N PHE A 122 3.95 15.63 -0.30
CA PHE A 122 3.28 15.46 0.99
C PHE A 122 2.41 14.20 1.00
N ALA A 123 1.68 13.96 -0.09
CA ALA A 123 0.92 12.73 -0.28
C ALA A 123 1.83 11.49 -0.26
N GLY A 124 3.03 11.57 -0.85
CA GLY A 124 4.02 10.50 -0.84
C GLY A 124 4.59 10.17 0.54
N ARG A 125 4.77 11.17 1.41
CA ARG A 125 5.16 10.91 2.82
C ARG A 125 4.07 10.18 3.57
N LEU A 126 2.81 10.57 3.38
CA LEU A 126 1.68 9.88 3.97
C LEU A 126 1.55 8.46 3.41
N PHE A 127 1.84 8.27 2.12
CA PHE A 127 1.89 6.97 1.48
C PHE A 127 2.93 6.03 2.08
N LEU A 128 4.14 6.52 2.39
CA LEU A 128 5.15 5.69 3.05
C LEU A 128 4.70 5.21 4.43
N TRP A 129 4.05 6.08 5.20
CA TRP A 129 3.45 5.69 6.47
C TRP A 129 2.31 4.68 6.30
N TYR A 130 1.43 4.92 5.34
CA TYR A 130 0.37 4.00 4.99
C TYR A 130 0.91 2.62 4.59
N PHE A 131 1.89 2.60 3.68
CA PHE A 131 2.53 1.38 3.20
C PHE A 131 3.19 0.61 4.35
N TYR A 132 3.90 1.30 5.23
CA TYR A 132 4.49 0.72 6.43
C TYR A 132 3.45 0.04 7.34
N LEU A 133 2.35 0.74 7.64
CA LEU A 133 1.28 0.22 8.50
C LEU A 133 0.60 -1.00 7.86
N GLN A 134 0.36 -0.95 6.55
CA GLN A 134 -0.28 -2.03 5.82
C GLN A 134 0.61 -3.26 5.67
N LEU A 135 1.93 -3.06 5.53
CA LEU A 135 2.89 -4.17 5.60
C LEU A 135 2.90 -4.81 6.98
N ALA A 136 2.83 -4.01 8.05
CA ALA A 136 2.78 -4.52 9.41
C ALA A 136 1.50 -5.33 9.66
N ALA A 137 0.36 -4.83 9.18
CA ALA A 137 -0.90 -5.56 9.22
C ALA A 137 -0.81 -6.88 8.43
N ALA A 138 -0.23 -6.87 7.23
CA ALA A 138 -0.04 -8.07 6.42
C ALA A 138 0.86 -9.12 7.10
N PHE A 139 1.99 -8.71 7.68
CA PHE A 139 2.83 -9.62 8.46
C PHE A 139 2.13 -10.16 9.70
N LEU A 140 1.35 -9.33 10.36
CA LEU A 140 0.59 -9.76 11.53
C LEU A 140 -0.53 -10.75 11.14
N ALA A 141 -1.19 -10.53 10.00
CA ALA A 141 -2.15 -11.48 9.43
C ALA A 141 -1.48 -12.83 9.12
N PHE A 142 -0.28 -12.80 8.53
CA PHE A 142 0.51 -14.00 8.26
C PHE A 142 0.92 -14.71 9.55
N TYR A 143 1.36 -13.97 10.57
CA TYR A 143 1.67 -14.52 11.89
C TYR A 143 0.45 -15.22 12.51
N PHE A 144 -0.73 -14.58 12.51
CA PHE A 144 -1.95 -15.18 13.03
C PHE A 144 -2.39 -16.40 12.23
N LEU A 145 -2.19 -16.38 10.90
CA LEU A 145 -2.46 -17.53 10.05
C LEU A 145 -1.57 -18.72 10.41
N VAL A 146 -0.25 -18.51 10.51
CA VAL A 146 0.73 -19.58 10.80
C VAL A 146 0.59 -20.11 12.22
N THR A 147 0.21 -19.27 13.17
CA THR A 147 -0.01 -19.66 14.57
C THR A 147 -1.40 -20.24 14.83
N GLY A 148 -2.25 -20.36 13.81
CA GLY A 148 -3.60 -20.91 13.93
C GLY A 148 -4.54 -20.06 14.79
N LYS A 149 -4.24 -18.77 14.94
CA LYS A 149 -5.06 -17.84 15.72
C LYS A 149 -6.29 -17.37 14.96
N LEU A 150 -6.21 -17.29 13.63
CA LEU A 150 -7.36 -16.93 12.81
C LEU A 150 -8.38 -18.07 12.75
N THR A 151 -9.65 -17.73 12.97
CA THR A 151 -10.77 -18.59 12.55
C THR A 151 -10.73 -18.81 11.04
N TRP A 152 -11.37 -19.87 10.55
CA TRP A 152 -11.40 -20.19 9.12
C TRP A 152 -11.95 -19.02 8.27
N LEU A 153 -12.96 -18.29 8.77
CA LEU A 153 -13.52 -17.12 8.09
C LEU A 153 -12.52 -15.96 8.02
N GLN A 154 -11.85 -15.65 9.13
CA GLN A 154 -10.85 -14.59 9.16
C GLN A 154 -9.66 -14.94 8.25
N ALA A 155 -9.20 -16.18 8.27
CA ALA A 155 -8.15 -16.67 7.39
C ALA A 155 -8.56 -16.54 5.91
N LEU A 156 -9.78 -16.94 5.55
CA LEU A 156 -10.30 -16.80 4.19
C LEU A 156 -10.35 -15.33 3.76
N VAL A 157 -10.89 -14.44 4.59
CA VAL A 157 -10.96 -13.00 4.28
C VAL A 157 -9.56 -12.41 4.09
N GLY A 158 -8.63 -12.69 5.00
CA GLY A 158 -7.25 -12.21 4.90
C GLY A 158 -6.54 -12.72 3.64
N LEU A 159 -6.71 -14.01 3.30
CA LEU A 159 -6.15 -14.61 2.09
C LEU A 159 -6.76 -14.03 0.81
N LEU A 160 -8.07 -13.75 0.79
CA LEU A 160 -8.71 -13.07 -0.33
C LEU A 160 -8.14 -11.65 -0.50
N GLY A 161 -7.95 -10.91 0.60
CA GLY A 161 -7.28 -9.61 0.58
C GLY A 161 -5.88 -9.70 0.00
N GLY A 162 -5.05 -10.60 0.52
CA GLY A 162 -3.69 -10.82 0.01
C GLY A 162 -3.66 -11.23 -1.47
N GLY A 163 -4.57 -12.12 -1.89
CA GLY A 163 -4.70 -12.56 -3.28
C GLY A 163 -5.10 -11.43 -4.22
N LEU A 164 -6.07 -10.59 -3.83
CA LEU A 164 -6.46 -9.41 -4.60
C LEU A 164 -5.32 -8.40 -4.72
N TYR A 165 -4.57 -8.18 -3.65
CA TYR A 165 -3.41 -7.29 -3.66
C TYR A 165 -2.28 -7.82 -4.57
N LEU A 166 -1.94 -9.10 -4.46
CA LEU A 166 -0.93 -9.73 -5.32
C LEU A 166 -1.35 -9.75 -6.79
N LEU A 167 -2.63 -9.97 -7.07
CA LEU A 167 -3.17 -9.87 -8.42
C LEU A 167 -3.02 -8.45 -8.97
N ALA A 168 -3.35 -7.42 -8.17
CA ALA A 168 -3.16 -6.04 -8.55
C ALA A 168 -1.68 -5.73 -8.85
N MET A 169 -0.77 -6.15 -7.96
CA MET A 169 0.68 -6.01 -8.16
C MET A 169 1.18 -6.73 -9.43
N TYR A 170 0.70 -7.95 -9.68
CA TYR A 170 1.08 -8.72 -10.87
C TYR A 170 0.62 -8.02 -12.16
N LEU A 171 -0.61 -7.52 -12.18
CA LEU A 171 -1.15 -6.77 -13.31
C LEU A 171 -0.35 -5.47 -13.56
N ASP A 172 0.10 -4.80 -12.49
CA ASP A 172 0.98 -3.64 -12.55
C ASP A 172 2.36 -3.93 -13.16
N ALA A 173 2.97 -5.04 -12.73
CA ALA A 173 4.23 -5.52 -13.27
C ALA A 173 4.11 -5.86 -14.77
N LYS A 174 3.06 -6.62 -15.14
CA LYS A 174 2.80 -7.02 -16.54
C LYS A 174 2.44 -5.83 -17.43
N GLY A 175 1.76 -4.81 -16.88
CA GLY A 175 1.42 -3.56 -17.55
C GLY A 175 2.61 -2.63 -17.83
N LYS A 176 3.84 -3.02 -17.49
CA LYS A 176 5.07 -2.21 -17.64
C LYS A 176 5.01 -0.87 -16.87
N ARG A 177 4.32 -0.82 -15.73
CA ARG A 177 4.27 0.37 -14.84
C ARG A 177 5.31 0.35 -13.72
N TRP A 178 5.85 -0.83 -13.39
CA TRP A 178 6.98 -0.98 -12.48
C TRP A 178 8.30 -1.08 -13.24
N ILE A 179 9.35 -0.57 -12.58
CA ILE A 179 10.76 -0.50 -12.99
C ILE A 179 11.17 -1.77 -13.74
N LYS A 180 11.98 -1.62 -14.79
CA LYS A 180 12.75 -2.74 -15.35
C LYS A 180 13.61 -3.32 -14.23
N LEU A 181 13.10 -4.34 -13.55
CA LEU A 181 13.98 -5.34 -12.97
C LEU A 181 14.48 -6.14 -14.19
N PHE A 182 15.78 -6.02 -14.43
CA PHE A 182 16.57 -6.42 -15.60
C PHE A 182 16.63 -5.39 -16.75
#